data_AF-A0A258H8T3-F1
#
_entry.id   AF-A0A258H8T3-F1
#
_cell.length_a   1.000
_cell.length_b   1.000
_cell.length_c   1.000
_cell.angle_alpha   90.00
_cell.angle_beta   90.00
_cell.angle_gamma   90.00
#
_symmetry.space_group_name_H-M   'P 1'
#
loop_
_entity.id
_entity.type
_entity.pdbx_description
1 polymer ?
#
loop_
_entity_poly.entity_id
_entity_poly.type
_entity_poly.pdbx_seq_one_letter_code
_entity_poly.pdbx_strand_id
1 'polypeptide(L)'
;MDNATFDQLALERTCKTLFGVDVEVKQVIAWRVPVNRTDHATVFLTTKKQLYAYVEAQSRLLLSDVKKIMSRMGLKAELYVPPKGRPRYFDEVGRKKFNEVFPGRTHVTDDDIVFYRTLAPYAPALVQINEVKNGVVY
;
A
#
# COMPACT_ATOMS: atom_id res chain seq x y z
N MET A 1 29.71 1.86 -7.89
CA MET A 1 28.70 2.87 -7.46
C MET A 1 27.36 2.58 -8.17
N ASP A 2 26.95 1.32 -8.32
CA ASP A 2 25.89 0.97 -9.29
C ASP A 2 24.62 0.38 -8.68
N ASN A 3 24.68 -0.39 -7.60
CA ASN A 3 23.50 -1.11 -7.07
C ASN A 3 22.36 -0.18 -6.61
N ALA A 4 22.65 0.91 -5.90
CA ALA A 4 21.61 1.78 -5.36
C ALA A 4 20.76 2.44 -6.46
N THR A 5 21.38 2.81 -7.59
CA THR A 5 20.69 3.39 -8.75
C THR A 5 19.85 2.33 -9.47
N PHE A 6 20.38 1.10 -9.61
CA PHE A 6 19.63 -0.02 -10.16
C PHE A 6 18.40 -0.37 -9.29
N ASP A 7 18.57 -0.36 -7.97
CA ASP A 7 17.51 -0.65 -7.00
C ASP A 7 16.38 0.40 -7.05
N GLN A 8 16.71 1.67 -7.21
CA GLN A 8 15.72 2.75 -7.39
C GLN A 8 14.94 2.59 -8.70
N LEU A 9 15.64 2.36 -9.80
CA LEU A 9 14.99 2.15 -11.11
C LEU A 9 14.08 0.91 -11.11
N ALA A 10 14.48 -0.15 -10.40
CA ALA A 10 13.65 -1.34 -10.22
C ALA A 10 12.37 -1.02 -9.42
N LEU A 11 12.48 -0.20 -8.37
CA LEU A 11 11.33 0.25 -7.57
C LEU A 11 10.34 1.08 -8.41
N GLU A 12 10.84 2.01 -9.23
CA GLU A 12 10.02 2.84 -10.13
C GLU A 12 9.25 1.97 -11.14
N ARG A 13 9.97 1.04 -11.79
CA ARG A 13 9.37 0.08 -12.73
C ARG A 13 8.31 -0.79 -12.05
N THR A 14 8.55 -1.21 -10.82
CA THR A 14 7.60 -2.00 -10.02
C THR A 14 6.34 -1.21 -9.74
N CYS A 15 6.48 0.05 -9.31
CA CYS A 15 5.34 0.95 -9.07
C CYS A 15 4.48 1.15 -10.32
N LYS A 16 5.12 1.41 -11.47
CA LYS A 16 4.44 1.59 -12.76
C LYS A 16 3.77 0.33 -13.28
N THR A 17 4.38 -0.83 -13.03
CA THR A 17 3.87 -2.12 -13.51
C THR A 17 2.68 -2.58 -12.67
N LEU A 18 2.82 -2.56 -11.34
CA LEU A 18 1.83 -3.14 -10.43
C LEU A 18 0.70 -2.18 -10.04
N PHE A 19 0.98 -0.88 -9.98
CA PHE A 19 0.01 0.14 -9.53
C PHE A 19 -0.31 1.17 -10.61
N GLY A 20 0.46 1.21 -11.70
CA GLY A 20 0.27 2.22 -12.75
C GLY A 20 0.72 3.62 -12.35
N VAL A 21 1.51 3.75 -11.29
CA VAL A 21 2.01 5.04 -10.79
C VAL A 21 3.41 5.28 -11.36
N ASP A 22 3.57 6.37 -12.09
CA ASP A 22 4.88 6.83 -12.58
C ASP A 22 5.54 7.68 -11.48
N VAL A 23 6.44 7.04 -10.73
CA VAL A 23 7.22 7.69 -9.67
C VAL A 23 8.65 7.86 -10.13
N GLU A 24 9.25 8.98 -9.75
CA GLU A 24 10.67 9.27 -9.93
C GLU A 24 11.27 9.44 -8.53
N VAL A 25 12.12 8.50 -8.13
CA VAL A 25 12.68 8.42 -6.78
C VAL A 25 13.77 9.48 -6.64
N LYS A 26 13.53 10.47 -5.79
CA LYS A 26 14.55 11.45 -5.40
C LYS A 26 15.48 10.88 -4.35
N GLN A 27 14.91 10.19 -3.36
CA GLN A 27 15.66 9.68 -2.23
C GLN A 27 14.93 8.52 -1.58
N VAL A 28 15.66 7.46 -1.21
CA VAL A 28 15.17 6.42 -0.31
C VAL A 28 15.44 6.85 1.13
N ILE A 29 14.40 6.87 1.95
CA ILE A 29 14.47 7.23 3.39
C ILE A 29 14.76 6.00 4.23
N ALA A 30 14.11 4.89 3.90
CA ALA A 30 14.30 3.61 4.57
C ALA A 30 14.26 2.49 3.53
N TRP A 31 15.27 1.62 3.52
CA TRP A 31 15.41 0.57 2.53
C TRP A 31 15.16 -0.80 3.15
N ARG A 32 14.17 -1.52 2.62
CA ARG A 32 13.85 -2.92 2.99
C ARG A 32 13.82 -3.15 4.51
N VAL A 33 13.17 -2.26 5.25
CA VAL A 33 12.96 -2.42 6.69
C VAL A 33 12.06 -3.62 6.92
N PRO A 34 12.43 -4.58 7.79
CA PRO A 34 11.57 -5.72 8.07
C PRO A 34 10.30 -5.27 8.78
N VAL A 35 9.13 -5.57 8.18
CA VAL A 35 7.81 -5.26 8.77
C VAL A 35 7.09 -6.52 9.27
N ASN A 36 7.59 -7.68 8.85
CA ASN A 36 7.20 -9.01 9.30
C ASN A 36 8.37 -9.98 9.07
N ARG A 37 8.19 -11.27 9.38
CA ARG A 37 9.26 -12.29 9.23
C ARG A 37 9.79 -12.41 7.79
N THR A 38 8.95 -12.20 6.78
CA THR A 38 9.28 -12.38 5.36
C THR A 38 9.00 -11.15 4.50
N ASP A 39 8.47 -10.08 5.11
CA ASP A 39 7.95 -8.93 4.38
C ASP A 39 8.77 -7.68 4.76
N HIS A 40 9.04 -6.86 3.76
CA HIS A 40 9.91 -5.69 3.88
C HIS A 40 9.19 -4.45 3.36
N ALA A 41 9.46 -3.30 3.97
CA ALA A 41 8.98 -2.01 3.50
C ALA A 41 10.14 -1.09 3.10
N THR A 42 9.95 -0.39 1.99
CA THR A 42 10.83 0.67 1.52
C THR A 42 10.06 1.98 1.52
N VAL A 43 10.60 2.99 2.19
CA VAL A 43 10.03 4.34 2.24
C VAL A 43 10.89 5.27 1.40
N PHE A 44 10.28 6.02 0.50
CA PHE A 44 11.00 6.86 -0.46
C PHE A 44 10.24 8.15 -0.79
N LEU A 45 11.01 9.20 -1.08
CA LEU A 45 10.53 10.51 -1.49
C LEU A 45 10.69 10.65 -3.00
N THR A 46 9.66 11.14 -3.68
CA THR A 46 9.72 11.44 -5.12
C THR A 46 10.29 12.82 -5.40
N THR A 47 10.67 13.09 -6.64
CA THR A 47 11.05 14.44 -7.11
C THR A 47 9.94 15.46 -6.92
N LYS A 48 8.68 15.02 -6.93
CA LYS A 48 7.47 15.80 -6.64
C LYS A 48 7.20 16.00 -5.14
N LYS A 49 8.14 15.63 -4.27
CA LYS A 49 8.03 15.71 -2.80
C LYS A 49 6.88 14.88 -2.20
N GLN A 50 6.44 13.84 -2.90
CA GLN A 50 5.46 12.91 -2.35
C GLN A 50 6.18 11.77 -1.66
N LEU A 51 5.73 11.41 -0.46
CA LEU A 51 6.29 10.30 0.31
C LEU A 51 5.49 9.03 0.03
N TYR A 52 6.18 7.94 -0.29
CA TYR A 52 5.57 6.64 -0.52
C TYR A 52 6.21 5.58 0.36
N ALA A 53 5.41 4.57 0.71
CA ALA A 53 5.86 3.31 1.28
C ALA A 53 5.46 2.16 0.36
N TYR A 54 6.44 1.40 -0.10
CA TYR A 54 6.25 0.17 -0.85
C TYR A 54 6.49 -1.02 0.08
N VAL A 55 5.53 -1.93 0.15
CA VAL A 55 5.64 -3.18 0.93
C VAL A 55 5.79 -4.34 -0.03
N GLU A 56 6.96 -4.97 0.03
CA GLU A 56 7.24 -6.25 -0.62
C GLU A 56 6.87 -7.36 0.35
N ALA A 57 5.90 -8.19 -0.03
CA ALA A 57 5.43 -9.28 0.82
C ALA A 57 5.47 -10.61 0.06
N GLN A 58 6.00 -11.64 0.73
CA GLN A 58 5.85 -13.03 0.30
C GLN A 58 4.62 -13.68 0.95
N SER A 59 4.17 -13.10 2.07
CA SER A 59 2.96 -13.52 2.77
C SER A 59 1.70 -12.96 2.10
N ARG A 60 0.55 -13.59 2.39
CA ARG A 60 -0.76 -13.05 1.98
C ARG A 60 -1.17 -11.96 2.95
N LEU A 61 -0.95 -10.70 2.58
CA LEU A 61 -1.41 -9.55 3.36
C LEU A 61 -2.81 -9.11 2.94
N LEU A 62 -3.60 -8.64 3.90
CA LEU A 62 -4.83 -7.89 3.65
C LEU A 62 -4.57 -6.39 3.76
N LEU A 63 -5.49 -5.56 3.25
CA LEU A 63 -5.43 -4.11 3.45
C LEU A 63 -5.40 -3.74 4.94
N SER A 64 -6.10 -4.49 5.81
CA SER A 64 -6.03 -4.31 7.26
C SER A 64 -4.62 -4.53 7.84
N ASP A 65 -3.86 -5.48 7.28
CA ASP A 65 -2.48 -5.75 7.73
C ASP A 65 -1.54 -4.64 7.26
N VAL A 66 -1.67 -4.19 6.00
CA VAL A 66 -0.89 -3.05 5.48
C VAL A 66 -1.18 -1.78 6.28
N LYS A 67 -2.45 -1.54 6.67
CA LYS A 67 -2.81 -0.44 7.60
C LYS A 67 -2.07 -0.54 8.93
N LYS A 68 -1.98 -1.73 9.53
CA LYS A 68 -1.23 -1.95 10.78
C LYS A 68 0.28 -1.74 10.57
N ILE A 69 0.84 -2.20 9.46
CA ILE A 69 2.26 -1.99 9.12
C ILE A 69 2.56 -0.49 9.06
N MET A 70 1.78 0.29 8.30
CA MET A 70 1.97 1.74 8.21
C MET A 70 1.94 2.39 9.59
N SER A 71 0.95 2.05 10.42
CA SER A 71 0.84 2.62 11.77
C SER A 71 2.02 2.24 12.67
N ARG A 72 2.58 1.03 12.55
CA ARG A 72 3.74 0.57 13.33
C ARG A 72 5.03 1.27 12.90
N MET A 73 5.16 1.55 11.60
CA MET A 73 6.27 2.33 11.04
C MET A 73 6.17 3.83 11.35
N GLY A 74 5.15 4.27 12.10
CA GLY A 74 4.91 5.69 12.35
C GLY A 74 4.36 6.46 11.15
N LEU A 75 3.82 5.78 10.13
CA LEU A 75 3.33 6.41 8.90
C LEU A 75 1.81 6.60 8.93
N LYS A 76 1.36 7.78 8.51
CA LYS A 76 -0.05 8.08 8.26
C LYS A 76 -0.32 8.05 6.76
N ALA A 77 -1.09 7.06 6.32
CA ALA A 77 -1.47 6.93 4.93
C ALA A 77 -2.40 8.08 4.48
N GLU A 78 -2.13 8.60 3.30
CA GLU A 78 -3.03 9.45 2.51
C GLU A 78 -3.91 8.57 1.62
N LEU A 79 -3.28 7.64 0.90
CA LEU A 79 -3.92 6.80 -0.09
C LEU A 79 -3.27 5.42 -0.13
N TYR A 80 -4.10 4.37 -0.11
CA TYR A 80 -3.69 3.02 -0.45
C TYR A 80 -3.92 2.84 -1.95
N VAL A 81 -2.86 2.72 -2.73
CA VAL A 81 -2.94 2.71 -4.19
C VAL A 81 -3.48 1.36 -4.69
N PRO A 82 -4.63 1.32 -5.38
CA PRO A 82 -5.16 0.05 -5.86
C PRO A 82 -4.26 -0.56 -6.96
N PRO A 83 -4.38 -1.88 -7.22
CA PRO A 83 -3.70 -2.51 -8.35
C PRO A 83 -4.02 -1.82 -9.68
N LYS A 84 -3.05 -1.82 -10.60
CA LYS A 84 -3.16 -1.20 -11.92
C LYS A 84 -4.41 -1.66 -12.65
N GLY A 85 -5.14 -0.69 -13.22
CA GLY A 85 -6.36 -0.95 -13.99
C GLY A 85 -7.58 -1.31 -13.14
N ARG A 86 -7.48 -1.32 -11.79
CA ARG A 86 -8.59 -1.64 -10.89
C ARG A 86 -8.81 -0.54 -9.84
N PRO A 87 -9.20 0.69 -10.24
CA PRO A 87 -9.31 1.82 -9.32
C PRO A 87 -10.30 1.60 -8.16
N ARG A 88 -11.31 0.73 -8.36
CA ARG A 88 -12.31 0.36 -7.34
C ARG A 88 -12.03 -0.97 -6.66
N TYR A 89 -10.79 -1.48 -6.73
CA TYR A 89 -10.43 -2.82 -6.25
C TYR A 89 -10.89 -3.11 -4.82
N PHE A 90 -10.60 -2.22 -3.87
CA PHE A 90 -10.96 -2.43 -2.47
C PHE A 90 -12.48 -2.46 -2.27
N ASP A 91 -13.22 -1.64 -3.03
CA ASP A 91 -14.68 -1.56 -2.99
C ASP A 91 -15.32 -2.80 -3.60
N GLU A 92 -14.79 -3.27 -4.74
CA GLU A 92 -15.24 -4.49 -5.40
C GLU A 92 -15.10 -5.69 -4.46
N VAL A 93 -13.94 -5.84 -3.80
CA VAL A 93 -13.75 -6.93 -2.83
C VAL A 93 -14.63 -6.73 -1.60
N GLY A 94 -14.75 -5.49 -1.10
CA GLY A 94 -15.59 -5.16 0.05
C GLY A 94 -17.07 -5.51 -0.18
N ARG A 95 -17.64 -5.09 -1.31
CA ARG A 95 -19.03 -5.41 -1.70
C ARG A 95 -19.22 -6.90 -1.89
N LYS A 96 -18.27 -7.60 -2.52
CA LYS A 96 -18.34 -9.05 -2.67
C LYS A 96 -18.37 -9.75 -1.30
N LYS A 97 -17.45 -9.38 -0.40
CA LYS A 97 -17.37 -9.96 0.95
C LYS A 97 -18.58 -9.64 1.80
N PHE A 98 -19.12 -8.43 1.68
CA PHE A 98 -20.36 -8.04 2.34
C PHE A 98 -21.55 -8.90 1.88
N ASN A 99 -21.72 -9.06 0.56
CA ASN A 99 -22.81 -9.86 -0.01
C ASN A 99 -22.70 -11.35 0.32
N GLU A 100 -21.47 -11.89 0.48
CA GLU A 100 -21.25 -13.25 0.96
C GLU A 100 -21.80 -13.46 2.39
N VAL A 101 -21.74 -12.42 3.24
CA VAL A 101 -22.23 -12.47 4.63
C VAL A 101 -23.72 -12.10 4.73
N PHE A 102 -24.19 -11.15 3.90
CA PHE A 102 -25.56 -10.61 3.92
C PHE A 102 -26.24 -10.70 2.55
N PRO A 103 -26.54 -11.90 2.04
CA PRO A 103 -27.03 -12.09 0.67
C PRO A 103 -28.41 -11.45 0.41
N GLY A 104 -29.22 -11.26 1.45
CA GLY A 104 -30.57 -10.68 1.34
C GLY A 104 -30.62 -9.15 1.30
N ARG A 105 -29.48 -8.46 1.42
CA ARG A 105 -29.45 -6.99 1.51
C ARG A 105 -29.28 -6.37 0.12
N THR A 106 -30.31 -5.69 -0.36
CA THR A 106 -30.36 -5.16 -1.74
C THR A 106 -29.74 -3.76 -1.89
N HIS A 107 -29.71 -2.98 -0.80
CA HIS A 107 -29.10 -1.65 -0.77
C HIS A 107 -27.86 -1.69 0.11
N VAL A 108 -26.69 -1.53 -0.51
CA VAL A 108 -25.38 -1.55 0.15
C VAL A 108 -24.75 -0.18 0.02
N THR A 109 -24.57 0.50 1.15
CA THR A 109 -23.91 1.79 1.23
C THR A 109 -22.40 1.64 1.37
N ASP A 110 -21.68 2.75 1.22
CA ASP A 110 -20.23 2.75 1.38
C ASP A 110 -19.79 2.54 2.83
N ASP A 111 -20.60 2.96 3.80
CA ASP A 111 -20.38 2.74 5.23
C ASP A 111 -20.51 1.25 5.60
N ASP A 112 -21.48 0.55 5.00
CA ASP A 112 -21.68 -0.89 5.20
C ASP A 112 -20.44 -1.72 4.82
N ILE A 113 -19.64 -1.24 3.85
CA ILE A 113 -18.50 -1.97 3.31
C ILE A 113 -17.14 -1.52 3.85
N VAL A 114 -17.06 -0.52 4.74
CA VAL A 114 -15.78 0.01 5.26
C VAL A 114 -14.90 -1.08 5.85
N PHE A 115 -15.47 -1.93 6.71
CA PHE A 115 -14.75 -3.07 7.28
C PHE A 115 -14.35 -4.08 6.20
N TYR A 116 -15.27 -4.42 5.31
CA TYR A 116 -15.08 -5.45 4.28
C TYR A 116 -14.02 -5.06 3.24
N ARG A 117 -13.89 -3.76 2.92
CA ARG A 117 -12.77 -3.22 2.11
C ARG A 117 -11.42 -3.61 2.71
N THR A 118 -11.31 -3.71 4.03
CA THR A 118 -10.04 -4.06 4.71
C THR A 118 -9.65 -5.54 4.57
N LEU A 119 -10.57 -6.38 4.10
CA LEU A 119 -10.36 -7.80 3.82
C LEU A 119 -9.84 -8.06 2.40
N ALA A 120 -9.61 -7.01 1.61
CA ALA A 120 -9.02 -7.13 0.30
C ALA A 120 -7.55 -7.60 0.38
N PRO A 121 -7.15 -8.64 -0.36
CA PRO A 121 -5.74 -9.01 -0.49
C PRO A 121 -4.92 -7.84 -1.05
N TYR A 122 -3.79 -7.52 -0.42
CA TYR A 122 -2.98 -6.37 -0.77
C TYR A 122 -1.48 -6.64 -0.55
N ALA A 123 -0.93 -7.49 -1.43
CA ALA A 123 0.48 -7.87 -1.48
C ALA A 123 0.93 -8.03 -2.95
N PRO A 124 1.95 -7.30 -3.43
CA PRO A 124 2.62 -6.20 -2.74
C PRO A 124 1.69 -4.97 -2.60
N ALA A 125 2.12 -3.98 -1.81
CA ALA A 125 1.33 -2.79 -1.53
C ALA A 125 2.13 -1.50 -1.80
N LEU A 126 1.44 -0.45 -2.27
CA LEU A 126 1.98 0.90 -2.41
C LEU A 126 1.07 1.89 -1.68
N VAL A 127 1.65 2.70 -0.82
CA VAL A 127 0.90 3.65 0.03
C VAL A 127 1.50 5.03 -0.11
N GLN A 128 0.70 6.01 -0.49
CA GLN A 128 1.07 7.41 -0.39
C GLN A 128 0.92 7.85 1.06
N ILE A 129 1.93 8.52 1.59
CA ILE A 129 2.04 8.89 2.99
C ILE A 129 1.80 10.39 3.11
N ASN A 130 0.83 10.76 3.96
CA ASN A 130 0.53 12.15 4.29
C ASN A 130 1.53 12.71 5.31
N GLU A 131 1.90 11.88 6.30
CA GLU A 131 2.66 12.32 7.47
C GLU A 131 3.49 11.20 8.06
N VAL A 132 4.69 11.53 8.54
CA VAL A 132 5.49 10.68 9.44
C VAL A 132 5.23 11.15 10.87
N LYS A 133 4.51 10.35 11.64
CA LYS A 133 4.15 10.64 13.04
C LYS A 133 5.44 10.84 13.84
N ASN A 134 5.49 11.93 14.60
CA ASN A 134 6.64 12.30 15.43
C ASN A 134 7.97 12.45 14.67
N GLY A 135 7.95 12.50 13.33
CA GLY A 135 9.15 12.65 12.50
C GLY A 135 10.06 11.42 12.45
N VAL A 136 9.63 10.26 12.97
CA VAL A 136 10.44 9.03 13.03
C VAL A 136 9.76 7.91 12.23
N VAL A 137 10.54 7.26 11.37
CA VAL A 137 10.17 5.99 10.72
C VAL A 137 10.78 4.87 11.55
N TYR A 138 9.93 3.99 12.07
CA TYR A 138 10.31 2.86 12.94
C TYR A 138 10.55 1.57 12.15
#